data_AF-A0A1V9VAG8-F1
#
_entry.id   AF-A0A1V9VAG8-F1
#
_cell.length_a   1.000
_cell.length_b   1.000
_cell.length_c   1.000
_cell.angle_alpha   90.00
_cell.angle_beta   90.00
_cell.angle_gamma   90.00
#
_symmetry.space_group_name_H-M   'P 1'
#
loop_
_entity.id
_entity.type
_entity.pdbx_description
1 polymer ?
#
loop_
_entity_poly.entity_id
_entity_poly.type
_entity_poly.pdbx_seq_one_letter_code
_entity_poly.pdbx_strand_id
1 'polypeptide(L)'
;MIKTDYKSEYPIDYRLEIIEYFEKKRMSSYKKYLIKLFEVLPVRSLVHIYEKIQKQGKKPFVIEKFIDTYFDKYDIYSLISIEKNNTKQQKKPKNQKTLKEKRVKELSSSVYERVKKYRANTKKVNFQVMINPELKKQIKKYCFDNGCTYE
;
A
#
# COMPACT_ATOMS: atom_id res chain seq x y z
N MET A 1 28.02 -45.83 -23.93
CA MET A 1 27.55 -46.02 -22.55
C MET A 1 28.64 -45.57 -21.61
N ILE A 2 28.41 -44.50 -20.85
CA ILE A 2 28.63 -44.39 -19.40
C ILE A 2 27.67 -43.28 -18.99
N LYS A 3 26.59 -43.68 -18.33
CA LYS A 3 25.73 -42.79 -17.56
C LYS A 3 26.50 -42.46 -16.29
N THR A 4 26.68 -41.19 -16.00
CA THR A 4 26.99 -40.75 -14.63
C THR A 4 25.87 -39.81 -14.21
N ASP A 5 24.80 -40.45 -13.75
CA ASP A 5 23.86 -39.87 -12.81
C ASP A 5 24.63 -39.53 -11.53
N TYR A 6 24.88 -38.25 -11.29
CA TYR A 6 25.03 -37.73 -9.93
C TYR A 6 23.94 -36.68 -9.71
N LYS A 7 22.90 -37.13 -9.00
CA LYS A 7 21.84 -36.32 -8.41
C LYS A 7 22.45 -35.07 -7.76
N SER A 8 22.03 -33.88 -8.18
CA SER A 8 22.29 -32.67 -7.40
C SER A 8 21.37 -32.70 -6.17
N GLU A 9 21.89 -33.29 -5.11
CA GLU A 9 21.38 -33.15 -3.76
C GLU A 9 21.53 -31.65 -3.38
N TYR A 10 20.41 -31.03 -3.02
CA TYR A 10 20.15 -29.59 -2.90
C TYR A 10 19.79 -28.84 -4.19
N PRO A 11 18.56 -28.29 -4.30
CA PRO A 11 18.26 -27.36 -5.37
C PRO A 11 19.07 -26.08 -5.15
N ILE A 12 19.86 -25.69 -6.13
CA ILE A 12 20.63 -24.43 -6.12
C ILE A 12 19.64 -23.28 -5.81
N ASP A 13 19.92 -22.55 -4.73
CA ASP A 13 19.04 -21.48 -4.25
C ASP A 13 19.34 -20.15 -4.96
N TYR A 14 18.61 -19.87 -6.04
CA TYR A 14 18.81 -18.70 -6.89
C TYR A 14 18.23 -17.38 -6.34
N ARG A 15 17.75 -17.37 -5.07
CA ARG A 15 17.09 -16.19 -4.48
C ARG A 15 17.96 -14.95 -4.52
N LEU A 16 19.24 -15.08 -4.19
CA LEU A 16 20.16 -13.95 -4.10
C LEU A 16 20.46 -13.37 -5.48
N GLU A 17 20.70 -14.23 -6.47
CA GLU A 17 20.99 -13.85 -7.85
C GLU A 17 19.80 -13.15 -8.49
N ILE A 18 18.58 -13.63 -8.21
CA ILE A 18 17.36 -12.98 -8.68
C ILE A 18 17.22 -11.59 -8.04
N ILE A 19 17.43 -11.45 -6.73
CA ILE A 19 17.36 -10.14 -6.06
C ILE A 19 18.43 -9.19 -6.61
N GLU A 20 19.67 -9.66 -6.77
CA GLU A 20 20.77 -8.85 -7.26
C GLU A 20 20.52 -8.38 -8.70
N TYR A 21 19.90 -9.21 -9.55
CA TYR A 21 19.48 -8.80 -10.88
C TYR A 21 18.53 -7.59 -10.83
N PHE A 22 17.50 -7.63 -9.98
CA PHE A 22 16.53 -6.55 -9.83
C PHE A 22 17.17 -5.27 -9.26
N GLU A 23 18.10 -5.40 -8.32
CA GLU A 23 18.87 -4.26 -7.80
C GLU A 23 19.74 -3.62 -8.88
N LYS A 24 20.50 -4.42 -9.65
CA LYS A 24 21.34 -3.94 -10.76
C LYS A 24 20.53 -3.25 -11.85
N LYS A 25 19.28 -3.65 -12.08
CA LYS A 25 18.37 -3.02 -13.06
C LYS A 25 17.56 -1.85 -12.50
N ARG A 26 17.90 -1.34 -11.31
CA ARG A 26 17.20 -0.23 -10.62
C ARG A 26 15.73 -0.52 -10.30
N MET A 27 15.37 -1.79 -10.14
CA MET A 27 14.03 -2.26 -9.76
C MET A 27 13.99 -2.62 -8.27
N SER A 28 14.61 -1.80 -7.42
CA SER A 28 14.73 -2.07 -5.97
C SER A 28 13.38 -2.12 -5.24
N SER A 29 12.33 -1.51 -5.80
CA SER A 29 10.95 -1.59 -5.29
C SER A 29 10.44 -3.03 -5.22
N TYR A 30 10.91 -3.91 -6.11
CA TYR A 30 10.50 -5.32 -6.19
C TYR A 30 11.09 -6.17 -5.07
N LYS A 31 12.19 -5.75 -4.43
CA LYS A 31 12.91 -6.55 -3.44
C LYS A 31 11.99 -7.11 -2.35
N LYS A 32 11.09 -6.28 -1.82
CA LYS A 32 10.13 -6.71 -0.79
C LYS A 32 9.16 -7.77 -1.32
N TYR A 33 8.67 -7.61 -2.54
CA TYR A 33 7.73 -8.52 -3.18
C TYR A 33 8.39 -9.85 -3.55
N LEU A 34 9.64 -9.81 -4.02
CA LEU A 34 10.42 -11.00 -4.33
C LEU A 34 10.69 -11.85 -3.09
N ILE A 35 11.09 -11.24 -1.97
CA ILE A 35 11.29 -11.96 -0.71
C ILE A 35 10.01 -12.70 -0.31
N LYS A 36 8.86 -12.01 -0.37
CA LYS A 36 7.57 -12.62 -0.03
C LYS A 36 7.16 -13.71 -1.02
N LEU A 37 7.43 -13.50 -2.31
CA LEU A 37 7.21 -14.52 -3.33
C LEU A 37 8.02 -15.77 -3.01
N PHE A 38 9.30 -15.66 -2.65
CA PHE A 38 10.16 -16.81 -2.37
C PHE A 38 9.75 -17.65 -1.16
N GLU A 39 8.95 -17.10 -0.24
CA GLU A 39 8.37 -17.87 0.87
C GLU A 39 7.30 -18.86 0.41
N VAL A 40 6.54 -18.50 -0.62
CA VAL A 40 5.41 -19.29 -1.14
C VAL A 40 5.73 -20.01 -2.46
N LEU A 41 6.83 -19.63 -3.11
CA LEU A 41 7.21 -20.14 -4.42
C LEU A 41 7.79 -21.56 -4.31
N PRO A 42 7.31 -22.54 -5.10
CA PRO A 42 7.93 -23.85 -5.15
C PRO A 42 9.31 -23.76 -5.80
N VAL A 43 10.25 -24.58 -5.34
CA VAL A 43 11.64 -24.62 -5.80
C VAL A 43 11.78 -24.63 -7.32
N ARG A 44 10.97 -25.44 -8.03
CA ARG A 44 11.00 -25.54 -9.51
C ARG A 44 10.68 -24.21 -10.20
N SER A 45 9.80 -23.41 -9.61
CA SER A 45 9.48 -22.08 -10.15
C SER A 45 10.60 -21.08 -9.92
N LEU A 46 11.38 -21.20 -8.84
CA LEU A 46 12.56 -20.37 -8.61
C LEU A 46 13.61 -20.57 -9.70
N VAL A 47 13.89 -21.83 -10.04
CA VAL A 47 14.80 -22.19 -11.15
C VAL A 47 14.28 -21.60 -12.46
N HIS A 48 12.98 -21.70 -12.73
CA HIS A 48 12.39 -21.18 -13.95
C HIS A 48 12.52 -19.65 -14.07
N ILE A 49 12.35 -18.92 -12.97
CA ILE A 49 12.57 -17.47 -12.92
C ILE A 49 14.03 -17.15 -13.24
N TYR A 50 14.97 -17.86 -12.63
CA TYR A 50 16.39 -17.67 -12.89
C TYR A 50 16.76 -17.94 -14.36
N GLU A 51 16.29 -19.05 -14.93
CA GLU A 51 16.51 -19.36 -16.36
C GLU A 51 15.95 -18.29 -17.29
N LYS A 52 14.78 -17.72 -16.95
CA LYS A 52 14.17 -16.64 -17.73
C LYS A 52 15.05 -15.39 -17.69
N ILE A 53 15.60 -15.05 -16.53
CA ILE A 53 16.56 -13.95 -16.35
C ILE A 53 17.84 -14.20 -17.14
N GLN A 54 18.39 -15.41 -17.13
CA GLN A 54 19.58 -15.74 -17.92
C GLN A 54 19.33 -15.58 -19.43
N LYS A 55 18.18 -16.04 -19.93
CA LYS A 55 17.82 -15.96 -21.36
C LYS A 55 17.46 -14.55 -21.82
N GLN A 56 16.75 -13.77 -20.99
CA GLN A 56 16.11 -12.52 -21.40
C GLN A 56 16.50 -11.31 -20.54
N GLY A 57 17.47 -11.43 -19.64
CA GLY A 57 17.83 -10.41 -18.65
C GLY A 57 18.36 -9.10 -19.23
N LYS A 58 18.72 -9.06 -20.52
CA LYS A 58 18.99 -7.81 -21.26
C LYS A 58 17.75 -6.93 -21.44
N LYS A 59 16.53 -7.49 -21.31
CA LYS A 59 15.24 -6.81 -21.46
C LYS A 59 14.49 -6.82 -20.11
N PRO A 60 14.77 -5.86 -19.21
CA PRO A 60 14.23 -5.87 -17.84
C PRO A 60 12.69 -5.86 -17.80
N PHE A 61 12.05 -5.12 -18.69
CA PHE A 61 10.59 -5.05 -18.79
C PHE A 61 9.91 -6.40 -19.06
N VAL A 62 10.59 -7.30 -19.80
CA VAL A 62 10.05 -8.64 -20.08
C VAL A 62 10.13 -9.51 -18.83
N ILE A 63 11.22 -9.38 -18.07
CA ILE A 63 11.41 -10.07 -16.79
C ILE A 63 10.43 -9.56 -15.74
N GLU A 64 10.20 -8.24 -15.69
CA GLU A 64 9.24 -7.60 -14.80
C GLU A 64 7.84 -8.15 -15.04
N LYS A 65 7.32 -8.04 -16.27
CA LYS A 65 6.01 -8.61 -16.64
C LYS A 65 5.90 -10.09 -16.34
N PHE A 66 6.99 -10.83 -16.56
CA PHE A 66 7.02 -12.25 -16.27
C PHE A 66 6.89 -12.53 -14.76
N ILE A 67 7.61 -11.79 -13.92
CA ILE A 67 7.51 -11.92 -12.46
C ILE A 67 6.18 -11.41 -11.92
N ASP A 68 5.58 -10.40 -12.54
CA ASP A 68 4.22 -9.94 -12.17
C ASP A 68 3.19 -11.07 -12.30
N THR A 69 3.33 -11.95 -13.31
CA THR A 69 2.44 -13.13 -13.40
C THR A 69 2.56 -14.07 -12.20
N TYR A 70 3.73 -14.14 -11.58
CA TYR A 70 3.91 -14.89 -10.33
C TYR A 70 3.33 -14.14 -9.14
N PHE A 71 3.46 -12.82 -9.09
CA PHE A 71 2.86 -12.02 -8.03
C PHE A 71 1.34 -12.12 -8.02
N ASP A 72 0.72 -12.09 -9.20
CA ASP A 72 -0.72 -12.26 -9.34
C ASP A 72 -1.15 -13.68 -8.97
N LYS A 73 -0.42 -14.69 -9.46
CA LYS A 73 -0.73 -16.10 -9.18
C LYS A 73 -0.70 -16.45 -7.70
N TYR A 74 0.22 -15.84 -6.93
CA TYR A 74 0.38 -16.09 -5.50
C TYR A 74 -0.18 -14.96 -4.62
N ASP A 75 -0.91 -14.01 -5.21
CA ASP A 75 -1.54 -12.87 -4.52
C ASP A 75 -0.60 -12.10 -3.57
N ILE A 76 0.64 -11.89 -4.02
CA ILE A 76 1.74 -11.35 -3.19
C ILE A 76 1.43 -9.92 -2.71
N TYR A 77 0.76 -9.12 -3.53
CA TYR A 77 0.38 -7.74 -3.19
C TYR A 77 -0.59 -7.68 -2.00
N SER A 78 -1.53 -8.61 -1.94
CA SER A 78 -2.50 -8.70 -0.84
C SER A 78 -1.84 -9.19 0.44
N LEU A 79 -0.97 -10.21 0.34
CA LEU A 79 -0.20 -10.72 1.49
C LEU A 79 0.63 -9.62 2.18
N ILE A 80 1.32 -8.79 1.39
CA ILE A 80 2.11 -7.67 1.94
C ILE A 80 1.23 -6.59 2.57
N SER A 81 0.03 -6.38 2.04
CA SER A 81 -0.93 -5.42 2.59
C SER A 81 -1.52 -5.90 3.92
N ILE A 82 -1.80 -7.20 4.05
CA ILE A 82 -2.24 -7.84 5.29
C ILE A 82 -1.14 -7.73 6.35
N GLU A 83 0.12 -8.01 6.01
CA GLU A 83 1.25 -7.80 6.93
C GLU A 83 1.35 -6.36 7.40
N LYS A 84 1.21 -5.37 6.52
CA LYS A 84 1.21 -3.95 6.95
C LYS A 84 0.10 -3.66 7.96
N ASN A 85 -1.07 -4.28 7.82
CA ASN A 85 -2.20 -4.10 8.74
C ASN A 85 -1.98 -4.85 10.06
N ASN A 86 -1.43 -6.06 10.03
CA ASN A 86 -1.10 -6.85 11.21
C ASN A 86 0.10 -6.28 11.99
N THR A 87 1.10 -5.73 11.29
CA THR A 87 2.26 -5.05 11.91
C THR A 87 1.85 -3.71 12.52
N LYS A 88 0.87 -3.00 11.95
CA LYS A 88 0.22 -1.84 12.59
C LYS A 88 -0.52 -2.21 13.87
N GLN A 89 -1.01 -3.45 14.00
CA GLN A 89 -1.61 -3.96 15.23
C GLN A 89 -0.57 -4.48 16.25
N GLN A 90 0.61 -4.93 15.82
CA GLN A 90 1.64 -5.49 16.71
C GLN A 90 2.81 -4.55 17.08
N LYS A 91 3.00 -3.41 16.39
CA LYS A 91 3.93 -2.35 16.79
C LYS A 91 3.19 -1.04 17.06
N LYS A 92 2.40 -1.00 18.13
CA LYS A 92 2.33 0.25 18.90
C LYS A 92 3.58 0.31 19.77
N PRO A 93 4.55 1.22 19.53
CA PRO A 93 5.40 1.64 20.63
C PRO A 93 4.47 2.11 21.75
N LYS A 94 4.68 1.65 22.98
CA LYS A 94 3.87 2.01 24.16
C LYS A 94 3.69 3.54 24.37
N ASN A 95 4.42 4.38 23.63
CA ASN A 95 4.47 5.84 23.78
C ASN A 95 4.24 6.67 22.49
N GLN A 96 3.43 6.22 21.51
CA GLN A 96 2.95 7.14 20.46
C GLN A 96 1.51 7.56 20.71
N LYS A 97 1.35 8.76 21.29
CA LYS A 97 0.06 9.43 21.42
C LYS A 97 -0.61 9.53 20.06
N THR A 98 -1.79 8.94 19.93
CA THR A 98 -2.68 9.05 18.78
C THR A 98 -2.99 10.52 18.47
N LEU A 99 -3.36 10.84 17.22
CA LEU A 99 -3.83 12.18 16.82
C LEU A 99 -5.02 12.67 17.68
N LYS A 100 -5.78 11.76 18.30
CA LYS A 100 -6.83 12.07 19.28
C LYS A 100 -6.25 12.49 20.63
N GLU A 101 -5.17 11.87 21.11
CA GLU A 101 -4.47 12.22 22.36
C GLU A 101 -3.62 13.50 22.25
N LYS A 102 -3.25 13.91 21.03
CA LYS A 102 -2.61 15.20 20.77
C LYS A 102 -3.59 16.37 20.67
N ARG A 103 -4.91 16.13 20.68
CA ARG A 103 -5.90 17.21 20.72
C ARG A 103 -5.94 17.81 22.13
N VAL A 104 -5.15 18.86 22.32
CA VAL A 104 -5.37 19.77 23.44
C VAL A 104 -6.62 20.57 23.11
N LYS A 105 -7.63 20.54 23.99
CA LYS A 105 -8.76 21.47 23.87
C LYS A 105 -8.20 22.89 23.95
N GLU A 106 -8.49 23.72 22.95
CA GLU A 106 -8.14 25.13 22.98
C GLU A 106 -8.71 25.79 24.25
N LEU A 107 -8.00 26.76 24.83
CA LEU A 107 -8.51 27.56 25.94
C LEU A 107 -9.76 28.32 25.50
N SER A 108 -10.78 28.36 26.36
CA SER A 108 -12.06 29.03 26.07
C SER A 108 -11.90 30.51 25.70
N SER A 109 -10.91 31.20 26.27
CA SER A 109 -10.58 32.60 25.96
C SER A 109 -10.11 32.79 24.52
N SER A 110 -9.25 31.89 24.01
CA SER A 110 -8.75 31.93 22.63
C SER A 110 -9.88 31.66 21.62
N VAL A 111 -10.77 30.71 21.94
CA VAL A 111 -11.96 30.41 21.14
C VAL A 111 -12.87 31.64 21.08
N TYR A 112 -13.11 32.29 22.22
CA TYR A 112 -13.97 33.47 22.32
C TYR A 112 -13.46 34.62 21.44
N GLU A 113 -12.17 34.96 21.53
CA GLU A 113 -11.58 36.04 20.73
C GLU A 113 -11.64 35.74 19.22
N ARG A 114 -11.38 34.48 18.82
CA ARG A 114 -11.50 34.07 17.42
C ARG A 114 -12.95 34.21 16.92
N VAL A 115 -13.93 33.76 17.71
CA VAL A 115 -15.36 33.87 17.37
C VAL A 115 -15.81 35.33 17.32
N LYS A 116 -15.36 36.16 18.27
CA LYS A 116 -15.65 37.60 18.30
C LYS A 116 -15.11 38.31 17.06
N LYS A 117 -13.86 38.05 16.68
CA LYS A 117 -13.25 38.58 15.44
C LYS A 117 -13.98 38.12 14.18
N TYR A 118 -14.38 36.85 14.12
CA TYR A 118 -15.16 36.32 13.01
C TYR A 118 -16.53 37.03 12.87
N ARG A 119 -17.29 37.14 13.97
CA ARG A 119 -18.60 37.84 13.99
C ARG A 119 -18.50 39.32 13.63
N ALA A 120 -17.43 39.99 14.01
CA ALA A 120 -17.19 41.38 13.63
C ALA A 120 -16.92 41.54 12.12
N ASN A 121 -16.23 40.57 11.52
CA ASN A 121 -15.78 40.65 10.12
C ASN A 121 -16.73 39.98 9.11
N THR A 122 -17.70 39.18 9.55
CA THR A 122 -18.64 38.48 8.67
C THR A 122 -20.10 38.81 9.02
N LYS A 123 -20.88 39.23 8.00
CA LYS A 123 -22.35 39.33 8.11
C LYS A 123 -23.06 37.97 7.95
N LYS A 124 -22.31 36.89 7.68
CA LYS A 124 -22.85 35.55 7.45
C LYS A 124 -22.95 34.77 8.77
N VAL A 125 -24.13 34.25 9.06
CA VAL A 125 -24.35 33.35 10.21
C VAL A 125 -24.22 31.92 9.71
N ASN A 126 -23.13 31.26 10.09
CA ASN A 126 -22.94 29.83 9.80
C ASN A 126 -23.38 29.03 11.03
N PHE A 127 -24.35 28.13 10.84
CA PHE A 127 -24.82 27.21 11.87
C PHE A 127 -24.69 25.79 11.37
N GLN A 128 -24.30 24.89 12.27
CA GLN A 128 -24.13 23.48 11.94
C GLN A 128 -25.43 22.73 12.27
N VAL A 129 -26.16 22.29 11.25
CA VAL A 129 -27.37 21.47 11.42
C VAL A 129 -27.03 20.00 11.18
N MET A 130 -27.45 19.14 12.11
CA MET A 130 -27.49 17.71 11.84
C MET A 130 -28.76 17.37 11.07
N ILE A 131 -28.61 16.85 9.86
CA ILE A 131 -29.73 16.36 9.04
C ILE A 131 -29.71 14.83 8.93
N ASN A 132 -30.90 14.24 8.78
CA ASN A 132 -31.06 12.81 8.51
C ASN A 132 -30.30 12.42 7.20
N PRO A 133 -29.59 11.27 7.17
CA PRO A 133 -28.98 10.72 5.96
C PRO A 133 -29.86 10.70 4.70
N GLU A 134 -31.16 10.44 4.83
CA GLU A 134 -32.09 10.43 3.69
C GLU A 134 -32.28 11.82 3.08
N LEU A 135 -32.53 12.81 3.94
CA LEU A 135 -32.64 14.21 3.54
C LEU A 135 -31.34 14.70 2.87
N LYS A 136 -30.17 14.26 3.38
CA LYS A 136 -28.87 14.56 2.76
C LYS A 136 -28.76 14.01 1.33
N LYS A 137 -29.28 12.82 1.06
CA LYS A 137 -29.28 12.24 -0.29
C LYS A 137 -30.20 13.01 -1.24
N GLN A 138 -31.39 13.38 -0.76
CA GLN A 138 -32.36 14.17 -1.54
C GLN A 138 -31.80 15.53 -1.93
N ILE A 139 -31.19 16.25 -0.98
CA ILE A 139 -30.59 17.57 -1.23
C ILE A 139 -29.44 17.44 -2.23
N LYS A 140 -28.57 16.44 -2.09
CA LYS A 140 -27.48 16.21 -3.06
C LYS A 140 -27.98 15.99 -4.48
N LYS A 141 -29.06 15.23 -4.65
CA LYS A 141 -29.68 15.00 -5.95
C LYS A 141 -30.24 16.30 -6.52
N TYR A 142 -31.02 17.03 -5.72
CA TYR A 142 -31.55 18.33 -6.11
C TYR A 142 -30.46 19.34 -6.51
N CYS A 143 -29.35 19.37 -5.77
CA CYS A 143 -28.20 20.23 -6.07
C CYS A 143 -27.53 19.89 -7.40
N PHE A 144 -27.40 18.59 -7.70
CA PHE A 144 -26.89 18.11 -8.98
C PHE A 144 -27.81 18.51 -10.14
N ASP A 145 -29.12 18.35 -9.98
CA ASP A 145 -30.12 18.63 -11.02
C ASP A 145 -30.28 20.13 -11.32
N ASN A 146 -30.07 21.00 -10.31
CA ASN A 146 -30.26 22.46 -10.43
C ASN A 146 -28.95 23.25 -10.49
N GLY A 147 -27.79 22.58 -10.56
CA GLY A 147 -26.49 23.23 -10.65
C GLY A 147 -26.13 24.11 -9.45
N CYS A 148 -26.60 23.77 -8.24
CA CYS A 148 -26.25 24.49 -7.01
C CYS A 148 -25.31 23.68 -6.13
N THR A 149 -24.55 24.37 -5.25
CA THR A 149 -23.58 23.75 -4.35
C THR A 149 -24.21 23.43 -3.00
N TYR A 150 -23.85 22.27 -2.46
CA TYR A 150 -24.18 21.88 -1.09
C TYR A 150 -22.98 22.22 -0.18
N GLU A 151 -23.07 23.35 0.53
CA GLU A 151 -22.09 23.81 1.55
C GLU A 151 -22.56 23.55 2.98
#